data_AF-A0A929HFI8-F1
#
_entry.id   AF-A0A929HFI8-F1
#
_cell.length_a   1.000
_cell.length_b   1.000
_cell.length_c   1.000
_cell.angle_alpha   90.00
_cell.angle_beta   90.00
_cell.angle_gamma   90.00
#
_symmetry.space_group_name_H-M   'P 1'
#
loop_
_entity.id
_entity.type
_entity.pdbx_description
1 polymer ?
#
loop_
_entity_poly.entity_id
_entity_poly.type
_entity_poly.pdbx_seq_one_letter_code
_entity_poly.pdbx_strand_id
1 'polypeptide(L)'
;MQEGSLFSWLSANLVNKRTGKTLFKPSVSVKAGPMKIAIIGLTDNRIAGSISLGDENEIKSWQDTLPGLVPGLTEKHQFMVLLTSLSERDCRAIAQKYPSIDLIIQASGSSSNRPPQPLSRTTLLASTGKQGKYIGTMDISWHPGRNGWKTGSNETLAGKISRRDHLKMQLARFSNRPDLYKRNKALQSQVDRLEKEINDMEKSLLSAKDADQPLSSYKNHFMAMEISMPDHPTVLEVVNETKRLINGLNQTKITGKEPAIPEKDGFIGWRKCRGCHPAQTRKWQSSKHASAFLT
;
A
#
# COMPACT_ATOMS: atom_id res chain seq x y z
N MET A 1 -22.39 7.93 11.84
CA MET A 1 -21.07 7.45 11.36
C MET A 1 -19.96 7.52 12.41
N GLN A 2 -20.00 8.46 13.37
CA GLN A 2 -19.02 8.49 14.48
C GLN A 2 -19.49 7.71 15.73
N GLU A 3 -20.80 7.54 15.89
CA GLU A 3 -21.42 6.73 16.94
C GLU A 3 -20.99 5.27 16.78
N GLY A 4 -20.06 4.82 17.63
CA GLY A 4 -19.53 3.44 17.66
C GLY A 4 -18.03 3.31 17.40
N SER A 5 -17.32 4.35 16.97
CA SER A 5 -15.88 4.29 16.72
C SER A 5 -15.05 4.65 17.96
N LEU A 6 -14.12 3.79 18.36
CA LEU A 6 -13.14 4.06 19.42
C LEU A 6 -12.01 5.01 18.98
N PHE A 7 -11.95 5.36 17.70
CA PHE A 7 -10.92 6.24 17.13
C PHE A 7 -11.51 7.46 16.42
N SER A 8 -10.70 8.53 16.34
CA SER A 8 -11.08 9.79 15.70
C SER A 8 -10.93 9.69 14.18
N TRP A 9 -12.00 10.03 13.47
CA TRP A 9 -11.98 10.25 12.02
C TRP A 9 -11.36 11.62 11.73
N LEU A 10 -10.41 11.67 10.79
CA LEU A 10 -9.65 12.87 10.46
C LEU A 10 -9.85 13.28 9.00
N SER A 11 -10.18 14.55 8.78
CA SER A 11 -10.12 15.20 7.46
C SER A 11 -10.12 16.71 7.65
N ALA A 12 -9.03 17.36 7.27
CA ALA A 12 -8.88 18.81 7.38
C ALA A 12 -9.54 19.57 6.23
N ASN A 13 -9.74 18.90 5.09
CA ASN A 13 -10.21 19.53 3.86
C ASN A 13 -11.63 19.13 3.45
N LEU A 14 -12.31 18.25 4.19
CA LEU A 14 -13.74 18.00 4.00
C LEU A 14 -14.57 18.98 4.86
N VAL A 15 -15.28 19.88 4.19
CA VAL A 15 -15.99 21.00 4.83
C VAL A 15 -17.43 21.11 4.32
N ASN A 16 -18.27 21.75 5.13
CA ASN A 16 -19.58 22.23 4.69
C ASN A 16 -19.39 23.56 3.92
N LYS A 17 -19.91 23.65 2.69
CA LYS A 17 -19.74 24.80 1.79
C LYS A 17 -20.28 26.10 2.39
N ARG A 18 -21.45 26.04 3.03
CA ARG A 18 -22.13 27.22 3.58
C ARG A 18 -21.41 27.82 4.77
N THR A 19 -20.92 26.97 5.68
CA THR A 19 -20.32 27.40 6.95
C THR A 19 -18.80 27.47 6.91
N GLY A 20 -18.17 26.81 5.94
CA GLY A 20 -16.72 26.62 5.86
C GLY A 20 -16.13 25.73 6.96
N LYS A 21 -16.95 25.16 7.85
CA LYS A 21 -16.50 24.34 8.98
C LYS A 21 -16.17 22.92 8.52
N THR A 22 -15.12 22.34 9.13
CA THR A 22 -14.72 20.95 8.87
C THR A 22 -15.76 19.99 9.43
N LEU A 23 -16.09 18.94 8.66
CA LEU A 23 -17.02 17.89 9.10
C LEU A 23 -16.36 16.92 10.09
N PHE A 24 -15.03 16.80 10.00
CA PHE A 24 -14.21 15.96 10.88
C PHE A 24 -13.15 16.80 11.57
N LYS A 25 -12.46 16.21 12.55
CA LYS A 25 -11.31 16.86 13.16
C LYS A 25 -10.19 16.98 12.10
N PRO A 26 -9.55 18.15 11.95
CA PRO A 26 -8.48 18.31 10.97
C PRO A 26 -7.21 17.55 11.38
N SER A 27 -6.95 17.49 12.69
CA SER A 27 -5.81 16.81 13.27
C SER A 27 -6.08 16.35 14.70
N VAL A 28 -5.21 15.48 15.21
CA VAL A 28 -5.14 15.08 16.61
C VAL A 28 -3.71 15.15 17.12
N SER A 29 -3.56 15.43 18.40
CA SER A 29 -2.28 15.43 19.11
C SER A 29 -2.16 14.14 19.91
N VAL A 30 -1.09 13.38 19.67
CA VAL A 30 -0.77 12.15 20.40
C VAL A 30 0.53 12.36 21.16
N LYS A 31 0.62 11.86 22.39
CA LYS A 31 1.86 11.84 23.17
C LYS A 31 2.55 10.48 23.03
N ALA A 32 3.83 10.48 22.72
CA ALA A 32 4.70 9.30 22.73
C ALA A 32 5.89 9.59 23.65
N GLY A 33 5.78 9.17 24.91
CA GLY A 33 6.71 9.60 25.96
C GLY A 33 6.72 11.14 26.10
N PRO A 34 7.88 11.80 26.04
CA PRO A 34 7.96 13.27 26.12
C PRO A 34 7.57 13.97 24.81
N MET A 35 7.47 13.24 23.69
CA MET A 35 7.20 13.83 22.37
C MET A 35 5.70 14.05 22.15
N LYS A 36 5.36 15.21 21.58
CA LYS A 36 4.04 15.50 21.03
C LYS A 36 4.07 15.32 19.51
N ILE A 37 3.18 14.48 19.02
CA ILE A 37 3.03 14.12 17.61
C ILE A 37 1.71 14.70 17.11
N ALA A 38 1.73 15.46 16.02
CA ALA A 38 0.52 15.88 15.31
C ALA A 38 0.20 14.87 14.21
N ILE A 39 -1.06 14.44 14.13
CA ILE A 39 -1.56 13.59 13.04
C ILE A 39 -2.63 14.38 12.29
N ILE A 40 -2.37 14.69 11.02
CA ILE A 40 -3.28 15.44 10.13
C ILE A 40 -3.95 14.46 9.17
N GLY A 41 -5.24 14.66 8.89
CA GLY A 41 -5.95 13.91 7.85
C GLY A 41 -6.22 14.77 6.62
N LEU A 42 -5.96 14.26 5.42
CA LEU A 42 -6.43 14.86 4.16
C LEU A 42 -7.15 13.81 3.30
N THR A 43 -8.25 14.23 2.68
CA THR A 43 -9.04 13.40 1.79
C THR A 43 -8.85 13.86 0.35
N ASP A 44 -8.66 12.90 -0.56
CA ASP A 44 -8.54 13.18 -1.98
C ASP A 44 -9.85 13.67 -2.61
N ASN A 45 -9.80 14.76 -3.36
CA ASN A 45 -10.95 15.32 -4.07
C ASN A 45 -11.30 14.55 -5.35
N ARG A 46 -10.42 13.67 -5.85
CA ARG A 46 -10.70 12.79 -7.00
C ARG A 46 -11.87 11.84 -6.73
N ILE A 47 -12.17 11.60 -5.46
CA ILE A 47 -13.31 10.79 -5.02
C ILE A 47 -14.64 11.54 -5.21
N ALA A 48 -14.64 12.89 -5.23
CA ALA A 48 -15.86 13.69 -5.36
C ALA A 48 -16.59 13.49 -6.70
N GLY A 49 -15.89 13.03 -7.75
CA GLY A 49 -16.53 12.64 -9.02
C GLY A 49 -17.16 11.23 -9.00
N SER A 50 -16.86 10.43 -7.97
CA SER A 50 -17.30 9.03 -7.85
C SER A 50 -18.22 8.79 -6.64
N ILE A 51 -18.34 9.75 -5.73
CA ILE A 51 -19.17 9.70 -4.53
C ILE A 51 -19.92 11.03 -4.41
N SER A 52 -21.24 10.97 -4.31
CA SER A 52 -22.05 12.16 -4.01
C SER A 52 -21.76 12.60 -2.57
N LEU A 53 -21.13 13.76 -2.42
CA LEU A 53 -20.93 14.42 -1.13
C LEU A 53 -22.17 15.20 -0.66
N GLY A 54 -23.24 15.18 -1.47
CA GLY A 54 -24.35 16.12 -1.38
C GLY A 54 -23.96 17.53 -1.83
N ASP A 55 -24.95 18.40 -2.02
CA ASP A 55 -24.72 19.77 -2.48
C ASP A 55 -24.07 20.67 -1.42
N GLU A 56 -24.21 20.28 -0.15
CA GLU A 56 -23.78 21.04 1.03
C GLU A 56 -22.30 20.89 1.38
N ASN A 57 -21.60 19.89 0.84
CA ASN A 57 -20.23 19.55 1.27
C ASN A 57 -19.24 19.59 0.11
N GLU A 58 -18.00 19.92 0.41
CA GLU A 58 -16.91 19.95 -0.55
C GLU A 58 -15.60 19.44 0.05
N ILE A 59 -14.71 18.98 -0.83
CA ILE A 59 -13.33 18.65 -0.50
C ILE A 59 -12.42 19.76 -1.05
N LYS A 60 -11.90 20.61 -0.16
CA LYS A 60 -10.95 21.67 -0.50
C LYS A 60 -9.60 21.12 -0.92
N SER A 61 -8.85 21.94 -1.65
CA SER A 61 -7.47 21.60 -2.02
C SER A 61 -6.56 21.61 -0.78
N TRP A 62 -5.45 20.86 -0.83
CA TRP A 62 -4.45 20.92 0.24
C TRP A 62 -3.77 22.29 0.30
N GLN A 63 -3.71 22.99 -0.84
CA GLN A 63 -3.17 24.34 -0.97
C GLN A 63 -3.99 25.37 -0.19
N ASP A 64 -5.30 25.19 -0.08
CA ASP A 64 -6.18 26.07 0.69
C ASP A 64 -6.25 25.67 2.17
N THR A 65 -5.99 24.40 2.47
CA THR A 65 -6.20 23.82 3.81
C THR A 65 -4.95 23.89 4.69
N LEU A 66 -3.81 23.42 4.17
CA LEU A 66 -2.58 23.29 4.97
C LEU A 66 -1.96 24.62 5.44
N PRO A 67 -2.02 25.75 4.69
CA PRO A 67 -1.43 27.01 5.16
C PRO A 67 -1.99 27.50 6.50
N GLY A 68 -3.30 27.30 6.75
CA GLY A 68 -3.94 27.70 8.00
C GLY A 68 -3.72 26.72 9.16
N LEU A 69 -3.26 25.50 8.89
CA LEU A 69 -3.17 24.43 9.88
C LEU A 69 -1.72 24.12 10.31
N VAL A 70 -0.81 23.99 9.34
CA VAL A 70 0.55 23.51 9.58
C VAL A 70 1.38 24.42 10.51
N PRO A 71 1.35 25.77 10.40
CA PRO A 71 2.15 26.64 11.26
C PRO A 71 1.83 26.45 12.74
N GLY A 72 0.56 26.49 13.13
CA GLY A 72 0.15 26.34 14.54
C GLY A 72 0.42 24.94 15.12
N LEU A 73 0.47 23.91 14.26
CA LEU A 73 0.89 22.57 14.69
C LEU A 73 2.40 22.47 14.84
N THR A 74 3.16 23.14 13.97
CA THR A 74 4.64 23.14 13.98
C THR A 74 5.19 23.74 15.27
N GLU A 75 4.56 24.76 15.83
CA GLU A 75 4.98 25.37 17.11
C GLU A 75 4.78 24.44 18.31
N LYS A 76 3.78 23.55 18.25
CA LYS A 76 3.30 22.77 19.40
C LYS A 76 3.77 21.31 19.40
N HIS A 77 4.25 20.81 18.28
CA HIS A 77 4.57 19.41 18.06
C HIS A 77 5.99 19.25 17.54
N GLN A 78 6.63 18.16 17.95
CA GLN A 78 8.00 17.85 17.57
C GLN A 78 8.04 16.99 16.31
N PHE A 79 6.99 16.20 16.07
CA PHE A 79 6.88 15.30 14.93
C PHE A 79 5.49 15.42 14.31
N MET A 80 5.40 15.36 12.98
CA MET A 80 4.14 15.51 12.27
C MET A 80 3.93 14.42 11.23
N VAL A 81 2.77 13.78 11.32
CA VAL A 81 2.30 12.72 10.42
C VAL A 81 1.13 13.23 9.60
N LEU A 82 1.19 13.04 8.28
CA LEU A 82 0.07 13.27 7.38
C LEU A 82 -0.50 11.93 6.93
N LEU A 83 -1.76 11.68 7.26
CA LEU A 83 -2.57 10.58 6.72
C LEU A 83 -3.33 11.11 5.51
N THR A 84 -3.15 10.50 4.34
CA THR A 84 -3.76 11.03 3.11
C THR A 84 -4.08 9.97 2.07
N SER A 85 -5.13 10.20 1.28
CA SER A 85 -5.42 9.44 0.05
C SER A 85 -5.01 10.17 -1.24
N LEU A 86 -4.37 11.35 -1.12
CA LEU A 86 -3.93 12.17 -2.25
C LEU A 86 -2.91 11.44 -3.14
N SER A 87 -2.66 12.00 -4.33
CA SER A 87 -1.67 11.44 -5.25
C SER A 87 -0.24 11.56 -4.71
N GLU A 88 0.68 10.73 -5.20
CA GLU A 88 2.11 10.86 -4.84
C GLU A 88 2.68 12.21 -5.29
N ARG A 89 2.19 12.77 -6.41
CA ARG A 89 2.58 14.11 -6.88
C ARG A 89 2.25 15.16 -5.83
N ASP A 90 1.05 15.11 -5.26
CA ASP A 90 0.64 16.02 -4.19
C ASP A 90 1.45 15.77 -2.92
N CYS A 91 1.67 14.51 -2.53
CA CYS A 91 2.50 14.18 -1.37
C CYS A 91 3.91 14.78 -1.51
N ARG A 92 4.49 14.72 -2.72
CA ARG A 92 5.81 15.32 -3.01
C ARG A 92 5.79 16.84 -2.93
N ALA A 93 4.77 17.47 -3.51
CA ALA A 93 4.60 18.93 -3.43
C ALA A 93 4.41 19.40 -1.98
N ILE A 94 3.62 18.66 -1.19
CA ILE A 94 3.41 18.91 0.24
C ILE A 94 4.74 18.76 1.01
N ALA A 95 5.49 17.68 0.77
CA ALA A 95 6.79 17.44 1.43
C ALA A 95 7.83 18.54 1.13
N GLN A 96 7.79 19.12 -0.08
CA GLN A 96 8.65 20.25 -0.45
C GLN A 96 8.22 21.55 0.21
N LYS A 97 6.91 21.85 0.24
CA LYS A 97 6.37 23.10 0.79
C LYS A 97 6.37 23.12 2.32
N TYR A 98 6.15 21.96 2.95
CA TYR A 98 6.03 21.81 4.40
C TYR A 98 7.06 20.81 4.92
N PRO A 99 8.34 21.19 5.02
CA PRO A 99 9.39 20.32 5.56
C PRO A 99 9.20 19.99 7.05
N SER A 100 8.19 20.58 7.71
CA SER A 100 7.72 20.23 9.05
C SER A 100 6.90 18.95 9.11
N ILE A 101 6.45 18.41 7.98
CA ILE A 101 5.79 17.10 7.90
C ILE A 101 6.87 16.04 7.75
N ASP A 102 7.07 15.21 8.76
CA ASP A 102 8.15 14.23 8.82
C ASP A 102 7.79 12.91 8.14
N LEU A 103 6.51 12.52 8.21
CA LEU A 103 6.02 11.25 7.67
C LEU A 103 4.66 11.43 6.98
N ILE A 104 4.55 10.91 5.77
CA ILE A 104 3.30 10.79 5.03
C ILE A 104 2.94 9.31 4.94
N ILE A 105 1.78 8.95 5.49
CA ILE A 105 1.18 7.62 5.31
C ILE A 105 0.08 7.76 4.26
N GLN A 106 0.37 7.25 3.08
CA GLN A 106 -0.52 7.36 1.93
C GLN A 106 -1.38 6.10 1.79
N ALA A 107 -2.70 6.29 1.77
CA ALA A 107 -3.64 5.29 1.29
C ALA A 107 -3.57 5.24 -0.24
N SER A 108 -2.61 4.49 -0.78
CA SER A 108 -2.43 4.36 -2.23
C SER A 108 -3.36 3.31 -2.83
N GLY A 109 -3.77 3.52 -4.08
CA GLY A 109 -4.45 2.52 -4.89
C GLY A 109 -3.55 1.35 -5.32
N SER A 110 -2.35 1.19 -4.78
CA SER A 110 -1.44 0.10 -5.13
C SER A 110 -1.81 -1.22 -4.43
N SER A 111 -1.68 -2.34 -5.13
CA SER A 111 -1.79 -3.67 -4.52
C SER A 111 -0.56 -4.06 -3.67
N SER A 112 0.53 -3.31 -3.81
CA SER A 112 1.83 -3.64 -3.21
C SER A 112 2.18 -2.69 -2.07
N ASN A 113 2.84 -3.22 -1.05
CA ASN A 113 3.45 -2.41 0.00
C ASN A 113 4.51 -1.49 -0.62
N ARG A 114 4.60 -0.27 -0.11
CA ARG A 114 5.67 0.66 -0.45
C ARG A 114 6.51 0.87 0.80
N PRO A 115 7.75 0.38 0.85
CA PRO A 115 8.64 0.70 1.95
C PRO A 115 8.83 2.22 2.03
N PRO A 116 9.15 2.77 3.21
CA PRO A 116 9.34 4.19 3.38
C PRO A 116 10.39 4.69 2.40
N GLN A 117 10.07 5.76 1.69
CA GLN A 117 10.96 6.39 0.72
C GLN A 117 11.03 7.89 1.00
N PRO A 118 12.21 8.51 0.87
CA PRO A 118 12.33 9.96 0.99
C PRO A 118 11.56 10.65 -0.16
N LEU A 119 10.64 11.55 0.19
CA LEU A 119 10.08 12.51 -0.77
C LEU A 119 10.86 13.82 -0.79
N SER A 120 11.45 14.16 0.34
CA SER A 120 12.34 15.30 0.55
C SER A 120 13.46 14.88 1.51
N ARG A 121 14.33 15.82 1.89
CA ARG A 121 15.34 15.57 2.91
C ARG A 121 14.72 15.20 4.27
N THR A 122 13.55 15.76 4.60
CA THR A 122 12.94 15.67 5.93
C THR A 122 11.67 14.84 5.98
N THR A 123 11.10 14.47 4.84
CA THR A 123 9.81 13.77 4.76
C THR A 123 9.94 12.39 4.14
N LEU A 124 9.44 11.37 4.84
CA LEU A 124 9.24 10.02 4.30
C LEU A 124 7.81 9.83 3.79
N LEU A 125 7.66 9.00 2.77
CA LEU A 125 6.39 8.47 2.30
C LEU A 125 6.37 6.96 2.50
N ALA A 126 5.35 6.46 3.18
CA ALA A 126 5.10 5.04 3.35
C ALA A 126 3.65 4.69 2.97
N SER A 127 3.43 3.47 2.49
CA SER A 127 2.08 2.96 2.26
C SER A 127 2.04 1.44 2.41
N THR A 128 0.96 0.92 2.98
CA THR A 128 0.65 -0.51 2.95
C THR A 128 -0.17 -0.86 1.71
N GLY A 129 -0.12 -2.11 1.27
CA GLY A 129 -1.00 -2.63 0.24
C GLY A 129 -2.47 -2.68 0.67
N LYS A 130 -3.35 -2.97 -0.28
CA LYS A 130 -4.81 -3.03 -0.05
C LYS A 130 -5.25 -4.26 0.75
N GLN A 131 -6.53 -4.21 1.17
CA GLN A 131 -7.28 -5.34 1.74
C GLN A 131 -6.71 -5.85 3.07
N GLY A 132 -5.91 -5.05 3.77
CA GLY A 132 -5.32 -5.45 5.04
C GLY A 132 -4.35 -6.63 4.93
N LYS A 133 -3.81 -6.98 3.76
CA LYS A 133 -2.91 -8.14 3.65
C LYS A 133 -1.63 -8.01 4.48
N TYR A 134 -1.27 -6.78 4.84
CA TYR A 134 -0.08 -6.47 5.61
C TYR A 134 -0.36 -5.39 6.64
N ILE A 135 0.32 -5.49 7.78
CA ILE A 135 0.51 -4.43 8.75
C ILE A 135 1.93 -3.90 8.55
N GLY A 136 2.06 -2.59 8.30
CA GLY A 136 3.35 -1.91 8.27
C GLY A 136 3.78 -1.49 9.67
N THR A 137 4.97 -1.88 10.09
CA THR A 137 5.59 -1.41 11.34
C THR A 137 6.83 -0.61 11.01
N MET A 138 6.95 0.57 11.61
CA MET A 138 8.11 1.43 11.46
C MET A 138 8.64 1.84 12.83
N ASP A 139 9.88 1.45 13.12
CA ASP A 139 10.61 1.89 14.29
C ASP A 139 11.44 3.11 13.93
N ILE A 140 11.18 4.25 14.55
CA ILE A 140 11.82 5.52 14.22
C ILE A 140 12.75 5.95 15.36
N SER A 141 14.04 6.14 15.04
CA SER A 141 14.98 6.86 15.90
C SER A 141 15.03 8.30 15.42
N TRP A 142 14.23 9.16 16.06
CA TRP A 142 14.05 10.55 15.67
C TRP A 142 15.06 11.47 16.34
N HIS A 143 15.63 12.40 15.57
CA HIS A 143 16.52 13.44 16.07
C HIS A 143 15.93 14.84 15.83
N PRO A 144 15.86 15.69 16.86
CA PRO A 144 15.45 17.08 16.71
C PRO A 144 16.40 17.84 15.75
N GLY A 145 15.86 18.76 14.96
CA GLY A 145 16.67 19.67 14.12
C GLY A 145 16.46 19.55 12.61
N ARG A 146 15.57 18.67 12.13
CA ARG A 146 15.25 18.52 10.70
C ARG A 146 16.48 18.27 9.81
N ASN A 147 17.51 17.63 10.36
CA ASN A 147 18.75 17.32 9.63
C ASN A 147 18.51 16.32 8.48
N GLY A 148 17.38 15.62 8.50
CA GLY A 148 16.88 14.75 7.44
C GLY A 148 16.95 13.26 7.81
N TRP A 149 16.68 12.40 6.83
CA TRP A 149 16.68 10.94 6.99
C TRP A 149 17.94 10.27 6.42
N LYS A 150 18.48 9.25 7.11
CA LYS A 150 19.48 8.32 6.55
C LYS A 150 18.79 7.47 5.48
N THR A 151 19.24 7.57 4.22
CA THR A 151 18.58 6.94 3.06
C THR A 151 19.34 5.73 2.50
N GLY A 152 20.66 5.79 2.36
CA GLY A 152 21.43 4.73 1.66
C GLY A 152 21.36 3.33 2.27
N SER A 153 21.63 3.21 3.57
CA SER A 153 21.63 1.91 4.26
C SER A 153 20.21 1.38 4.53
N ASN A 154 19.24 2.29 4.76
CA ASN A 154 17.85 1.92 5.08
C ASN A 154 17.08 1.44 3.84
N GLU A 155 17.29 2.05 2.67
CA GLU A 155 16.68 1.57 1.41
C GLU A 155 17.19 0.18 1.04
N THR A 156 18.50 -0.06 1.23
CA THR A 156 19.12 -1.36 1.00
C THR A 156 18.55 -2.42 1.95
N LEU A 157 18.42 -2.09 3.23
CA LEU A 157 17.83 -2.97 4.24
C LEU A 157 16.36 -3.28 3.96
N ALA A 158 15.54 -2.25 3.68
CA ALA A 158 14.13 -2.40 3.37
C ALA A 158 13.89 -3.24 2.10
N GLY A 159 14.76 -3.09 1.09
CA GLY A 159 14.76 -3.92 -0.12
C GLY A 159 15.03 -5.39 0.19
N LYS A 160 16.03 -5.70 1.04
CA LYS A 160 16.34 -7.07 1.47
C LYS A 160 15.21 -7.68 2.29
N ILE A 161 14.60 -6.92 3.22
CA ILE A 161 13.44 -7.34 4.01
C ILE A 161 12.27 -7.69 3.10
N SER A 162 11.91 -6.79 2.17
CA SER A 162 10.80 -7.02 1.23
C SER A 162 11.04 -8.27 0.36
N ARG A 163 12.28 -8.48 -0.09
CA ARG A 163 12.65 -9.68 -0.86
C ARG A 163 12.51 -10.96 -0.05
N ARG A 164 12.97 -10.97 1.20
CA ARG A 164 12.81 -12.09 2.13
C ARG A 164 11.33 -12.43 2.33
N ASP A 165 10.50 -11.42 2.61
CA ASP A 165 9.08 -11.59 2.90
C ASP A 165 8.32 -12.16 1.68
N HIS A 166 8.65 -11.70 0.46
CA HIS A 166 8.11 -12.29 -0.77
C HIS A 166 8.48 -13.78 -0.94
N LEU A 167 9.75 -14.14 -0.66
CA LEU A 167 10.19 -15.54 -0.75
C LEU A 167 9.52 -16.42 0.32
N LYS A 168 9.35 -15.91 1.54
CA LYS A 168 8.58 -16.59 2.59
C LYS A 168 7.13 -16.82 2.18
N MET A 169 6.49 -15.83 1.57
CA MET A 169 5.13 -15.98 1.06
C MET A 169 5.03 -17.01 -0.08
N GLN A 170 6.04 -17.10 -0.96
CA GLN A 170 6.10 -18.16 -1.97
C GLN A 170 6.24 -19.54 -1.34
N LEU A 171 7.12 -19.69 -0.34
CA LEU A 171 7.28 -20.93 0.42
C LEU A 171 5.99 -21.34 1.13
N ALA A 172 5.27 -20.37 1.72
CA ALA A 172 4.01 -20.62 2.40
C ALA A 172 2.92 -21.25 1.51
N ARG A 173 2.95 -21.01 0.19
CA ARG A 173 2.03 -21.65 -0.77
C ARG A 173 2.28 -23.14 -0.96
N PHE A 174 3.48 -23.61 -0.64
CA PHE A 174 3.87 -25.00 -0.73
C PHE A 174 3.75 -25.73 0.62
N SER A 175 3.43 -25.03 1.72
CA SER A 175 3.30 -25.62 3.06
C SER A 175 2.32 -26.79 3.12
N ASN A 176 1.25 -26.75 2.31
CA ASN A 176 0.23 -27.81 2.25
C ASN A 176 0.63 -29.00 1.34
N ARG A 177 1.81 -28.97 0.69
CA ARG A 177 2.34 -30.04 -0.18
C ARG A 177 3.81 -30.33 0.19
N PRO A 178 4.07 -31.23 1.17
CA PRO A 178 5.39 -31.47 1.76
C PRO A 178 6.48 -31.82 0.73
N ASP A 179 6.10 -32.53 -0.32
CA ASP A 179 6.96 -32.98 -1.41
C ASP A 179 7.44 -31.82 -2.30
N LEU A 180 6.59 -30.81 -2.51
CA LEU A 180 6.96 -29.58 -3.22
C LEU A 180 7.73 -28.62 -2.29
N TYR A 181 7.40 -28.60 -1.00
CA TYR A 181 8.15 -27.82 -0.02
C TYR A 181 9.62 -28.29 0.06
N LYS A 182 9.87 -29.60 0.15
CA LYS A 182 11.23 -30.19 0.17
C LYS A 182 12.02 -29.94 -1.13
N ARG A 183 11.35 -29.90 -2.30
CA ARG A 183 11.99 -29.57 -3.58
C ARG A 183 12.42 -28.11 -3.70
N ASN A 184 11.86 -27.21 -2.89
CA ASN A 184 12.19 -25.78 -2.88
C ASN A 184 13.33 -25.41 -1.90
N LYS A 185 14.25 -26.35 -1.62
CA LYS A 185 15.42 -26.10 -0.75
C LYS A 185 16.23 -24.86 -1.16
N ALA A 186 16.31 -24.59 -2.47
CA ALA A 186 16.99 -23.41 -3.01
C ALA A 186 16.31 -22.08 -2.63
N LEU A 187 14.98 -22.04 -2.50
CA LEU A 187 14.26 -20.84 -2.03
C LEU A 187 14.49 -20.65 -0.53
N GLN A 188 14.47 -21.72 0.26
CA GLN A 188 14.75 -21.65 1.69
C GLN A 188 16.15 -21.11 1.96
N SER A 189 17.17 -21.62 1.27
CA SER A 189 18.55 -21.11 1.42
C SER A 189 18.71 -19.64 1.02
N GLN A 190 17.86 -19.12 0.11
CA GLN A 190 17.84 -17.68 -0.20
C GLN A 190 17.21 -16.87 0.94
N VAL A 191 16.15 -17.38 1.57
CA VAL A 191 15.54 -16.74 2.75
C VAL A 191 16.55 -16.68 3.90
N ASP A 192 17.20 -17.80 4.23
CA ASP A 192 18.16 -17.87 5.34
C ASP A 192 19.34 -16.91 5.13
N ARG A 193 19.84 -16.81 3.88
CA ARG A 193 20.90 -15.86 3.52
C ARG A 193 20.45 -14.41 3.73
N LEU A 194 19.27 -14.06 3.25
CA LEU A 194 18.73 -12.71 3.42
C LEU A 194 18.51 -12.38 4.89
N GLU A 195 18.06 -13.32 5.71
CA GLU A 195 17.91 -13.12 7.15
C GLU A 195 19.23 -12.80 7.83
N LYS A 196 20.31 -13.51 7.48
CA LYS A 196 21.64 -13.22 7.99
C LYS A 196 22.12 -11.82 7.58
N GLU A 197 22.00 -11.48 6.30
CA GLU A 197 22.39 -10.16 5.78
C GLU A 197 21.60 -9.02 6.42
N ILE A 198 20.30 -9.20 6.65
CA ILE A 198 19.43 -8.24 7.34
C ILE A 198 19.93 -8.03 8.77
N ASN A 199 20.19 -9.10 9.52
CA ASN A 199 20.66 -9.02 10.90
C ASN A 199 22.02 -8.31 11.02
N ASP A 200 22.97 -8.64 10.13
CA ASP A 200 24.30 -8.01 10.11
C ASP A 200 24.22 -6.51 9.78
N MET A 201 23.34 -6.13 8.85
CA MET A 201 23.11 -4.75 8.46
C MET A 201 22.41 -3.96 9.58
N GLU A 202 21.46 -4.60 10.28
CA GLU A 202 20.79 -4.01 11.44
C GLU A 202 21.75 -3.72 12.60
N LYS A 203 22.70 -4.62 12.87
CA LYS A 203 23.76 -4.41 13.87
C LYS A 203 24.68 -3.25 13.48
N SER A 204 25.03 -3.16 12.21
CA SER A 204 25.90 -2.10 11.68
C SER A 204 25.23 -0.72 11.73
N LEU A 205 23.90 -0.65 11.54
CA LEU A 205 23.13 0.58 11.69
C LEU A 205 23.06 1.07 13.15
N LEU A 206 23.07 0.16 14.11
CA LEU A 206 23.06 0.47 15.54
C LEU A 206 24.42 1.02 16.03
N SER A 207 25.53 0.63 15.40
CA SER A 207 26.89 1.04 15.79
C SER A 207 27.37 2.34 15.13
N ALA A 208 26.76 2.80 14.03
CA ALA A 208 27.15 4.02 13.31
C ALA A 208 26.63 5.32 13.98
N LYS A 209 27.00 5.51 15.26
CA LYS A 209 26.60 6.66 16.10
C LYS A 209 27.39 7.95 15.87
N ASP A 210 28.50 7.92 15.13
CA ASP A 210 29.39 9.06 15.01
C ASP A 210 29.39 9.64 13.58
N ALA A 211 28.59 10.70 13.38
CA ALA A 211 28.77 11.69 12.31
C ALA A 211 28.09 13.01 12.72
N ASP A 212 28.70 14.12 12.29
CA ASP A 212 28.63 15.52 12.76
C ASP A 212 27.26 16.25 12.73
N GLN A 213 26.15 15.50 12.72
CA GLN A 213 24.79 15.90 13.11
C GLN A 213 23.91 14.64 13.00
N PRO A 214 23.21 14.20 14.07
CA PRO A 214 22.53 12.92 14.02
C PRO A 214 21.31 13.01 13.09
N LEU A 215 21.37 12.26 11.98
CA LEU A 215 20.26 12.11 11.03
C LEU A 215 19.18 11.17 11.57
N SER A 216 17.92 11.51 11.25
CA SER A 216 16.73 10.66 11.24
C SER A 216 17.03 9.22 10.83
N SER A 217 16.68 8.17 11.56
CA SER A 217 16.73 6.80 11.02
C SER A 217 15.48 6.00 11.33
N TYR A 218 15.21 4.99 10.52
CA TYR A 218 14.05 4.12 10.69
C TYR A 218 14.39 2.69 10.29
N LYS A 219 13.72 1.73 10.94
CA LYS A 219 13.59 0.34 10.46
C LYS A 219 12.14 0.13 10.06
N ASN A 220 11.91 -0.57 8.95
CA ASN A 220 10.56 -0.84 8.48
C ASN A 220 10.40 -2.33 8.18
N HIS A 221 9.26 -2.88 8.60
CA HIS A 221 8.88 -4.25 8.32
C HIS A 221 7.40 -4.30 7.91
N PHE A 222 7.07 -5.19 6.97
CA PHE A 222 5.69 -5.49 6.60
C PHE A 222 5.36 -6.88 7.11
N MET A 223 4.57 -6.95 8.18
CA MET A 223 4.05 -8.20 8.66
C MET A 223 2.87 -8.61 7.78
N ALA A 224 3.02 -9.70 7.01
CA ALA A 224 1.89 -10.30 6.35
C ALA A 224 0.90 -10.76 7.42
N MET A 225 -0.36 -10.34 7.31
CA MET A 225 -1.39 -10.92 8.15
C MET A 225 -1.55 -12.37 7.70
N GLU A 226 -1.07 -13.32 8.52
CA GLU A 226 -1.14 -14.73 8.19
C GLU A 226 -2.60 -15.15 7.98
N ILE A 227 -2.83 -15.89 6.89
CA ILE A 227 -4.10 -16.58 6.62
C ILE A 227 -4.23 -17.83 7.55
N SER A 228 -3.32 -18.01 8.51
CA SER A 228 -3.30 -19.15 9.44
C SER A 228 -4.35 -19.04 10.54
N MET A 229 -4.92 -17.85 10.76
CA MET A 229 -6.05 -17.69 11.67
C MET A 229 -7.27 -18.37 11.04
N PRO A 230 -7.91 -19.34 11.72
CA PRO A 230 -9.08 -20.00 11.19
C PRO A 230 -10.18 -18.96 10.92
N ASP A 231 -10.80 -19.04 9.74
CA ASP A 231 -11.88 -18.13 9.37
C ASP A 231 -12.96 -18.16 10.46
N HIS A 232 -13.43 -16.99 10.88
CA HIS A 232 -14.54 -16.92 11.83
C HIS A 232 -15.77 -17.61 11.21
N PRO A 233 -16.43 -18.54 11.91
CA PRO A 233 -17.45 -19.42 11.31
C PRO A 233 -18.58 -18.64 10.63
N THR A 234 -19.04 -17.54 11.24
CA THR A 234 -20.06 -16.65 10.66
C THR A 234 -19.62 -15.98 9.36
N VAL A 235 -18.37 -15.53 9.26
CA VAL A 235 -17.85 -14.87 8.05
C VAL A 235 -17.64 -15.91 6.96
N LEU A 236 -17.13 -17.09 7.32
CA LEU A 236 -16.96 -18.22 6.42
C LEU A 236 -18.30 -18.65 5.80
N GLU A 237 -19.38 -18.66 6.59
CA GLU A 237 -20.73 -18.95 6.11
C GLU A 237 -21.20 -17.94 5.07
N VAL A 238 -21.09 -16.64 5.36
CA VAL A 238 -21.43 -15.56 4.41
C VAL A 238 -20.62 -15.67 3.12
N VAL A 239 -19.31 -15.94 3.22
CA VAL A 239 -18.43 -16.13 2.05
C VAL A 239 -18.84 -17.35 1.24
N ASN A 240 -19.14 -18.46 1.89
CA ASN A 240 -19.56 -19.70 1.22
C ASN A 240 -20.92 -19.55 0.56
N GLU A 241 -21.87 -18.89 1.22
CA GLU A 241 -23.18 -18.57 0.64
C GLU A 241 -23.01 -17.65 -0.58
N THR A 242 -22.21 -16.59 -0.45
CA THR A 242 -21.91 -15.68 -1.57
C THR A 242 -21.25 -16.43 -2.74
N LYS A 243 -20.29 -17.32 -2.46
CA LYS A 243 -19.66 -18.17 -3.49
C LYS A 243 -20.68 -19.10 -4.15
N ARG A 244 -21.59 -19.72 -3.39
CA ARG A 244 -22.67 -20.56 -3.92
C ARG A 244 -23.61 -19.75 -4.81
N LEU A 245 -23.98 -18.54 -4.40
CA LEU A 245 -24.80 -17.62 -5.19
C LEU A 245 -24.08 -17.22 -6.49
N ILE A 246 -22.81 -16.83 -6.42
CA ILE A 246 -22.01 -16.49 -7.61
C ILE A 246 -21.89 -17.70 -8.55
N ASN A 247 -21.59 -18.88 -8.02
CA ASN A 247 -21.51 -20.10 -8.82
C ASN A 247 -22.86 -20.49 -9.41
N GLY A 248 -23.95 -20.32 -8.67
CA GLY A 248 -25.32 -20.52 -9.15
C GLY A 248 -25.74 -19.50 -10.20
N LEU A 249 -25.28 -18.24 -10.09
CA LEU A 249 -25.47 -17.19 -11.10
C LEU A 249 -24.63 -17.45 -12.35
N ASN A 250 -23.41 -17.96 -12.20
CA ASN A 250 -22.58 -18.40 -13.31
C ASN A 250 -23.19 -19.62 -13.98
N GLN A 251 -23.68 -20.60 -13.22
CA GLN A 251 -24.41 -21.74 -13.74
C GLN A 251 -25.70 -21.32 -14.43
N THR A 252 -26.47 -20.37 -13.89
CA THR A 252 -27.70 -19.90 -14.55
C THR A 252 -27.41 -19.09 -15.81
N LYS A 253 -26.31 -18.31 -15.85
CA LYS A 253 -25.77 -17.72 -17.09
C LYS A 253 -25.33 -18.77 -18.11
N ILE A 254 -24.88 -19.95 -17.67
CA ILE A 254 -24.54 -21.09 -18.54
C ILE A 254 -25.81 -21.87 -18.97
N THR A 255 -26.89 -21.89 -18.16
CA THR A 255 -28.16 -22.55 -18.51
C THR A 255 -29.06 -21.76 -19.45
N GLY A 256 -28.78 -20.47 -19.67
CA GLY A 256 -29.36 -19.76 -20.80
C GLY A 256 -28.75 -20.33 -22.06
N LYS A 257 -29.40 -21.36 -22.65
CA LYS A 257 -29.01 -22.09 -23.88
C LYS A 257 -27.80 -21.44 -24.55
N GLU A 258 -26.59 -21.87 -24.18
CA GLU A 258 -25.47 -21.70 -25.09
C GLU A 258 -25.94 -22.35 -26.40
N PRO A 259 -25.92 -21.63 -27.54
CA PRO A 259 -26.14 -22.29 -28.81
C PRO A 259 -25.14 -23.44 -28.85
N ALA A 260 -25.65 -24.66 -29.00
CA ALA A 260 -24.80 -25.84 -29.09
C ALA A 260 -23.67 -25.52 -30.07
N ILE A 261 -22.44 -25.43 -29.57
CA ILE A 261 -21.29 -25.19 -30.42
C ILE A 261 -21.31 -26.38 -31.38
N PRO A 262 -21.55 -26.17 -32.68
CA PRO A 262 -21.58 -27.28 -33.61
C PRO A 262 -20.23 -27.97 -33.47
N GLU A 263 -20.26 -29.30 -33.35
CA GLU A 263 -19.11 -30.21 -33.18
C GLU A 263 -18.09 -30.14 -34.35
N LYS A 264 -18.19 -29.10 -35.19
CA LYS A 264 -17.43 -28.86 -36.41
C LYS A 264 -16.75 -27.51 -36.53
N ASP A 265 -16.83 -26.60 -35.55
CA ASP A 265 -16.07 -25.35 -35.63
C ASP A 265 -15.04 -25.27 -34.52
N GLY A 266 -13.84 -25.78 -34.84
CA GLY A 266 -12.66 -25.65 -34.01
C GLY A 266 -12.37 -24.20 -33.62
N PHE A 267 -11.59 -24.04 -32.55
CA PHE A 267 -11.13 -22.74 -32.09
C PHE A 267 -10.67 -21.87 -33.27
N ILE A 268 -11.31 -20.71 -33.43
CA ILE A 268 -11.10 -19.78 -34.54
C ILE A 268 -9.61 -19.42 -34.74
N GLY A 269 -8.84 -19.48 -33.65
CA GLY A 269 -7.40 -19.30 -33.64
C GLY A 269 -6.97 -17.88 -34.04
N TRP A 270 -5.69 -17.57 -33.83
CA TRP A 270 -5.10 -16.28 -34.20
C TRP A 270 -5.19 -15.97 -35.71
N ARG A 271 -5.47 -16.99 -36.54
CA ARG A 271 -5.54 -16.89 -38.00
C ARG A 271 -6.64 -15.95 -38.50
N LYS A 272 -7.81 -15.89 -37.85
CA LYS A 272 -8.86 -14.91 -38.23
C LYS A 272 -8.50 -13.48 -37.80
N CYS A 273 -7.85 -13.32 -36.64
CA CYS A 273 -7.41 -12.00 -36.15
C CYS A 273 -6.34 -11.35 -37.05
N ARG A 274 -5.59 -12.16 -37.83
CA ARG A 274 -4.62 -11.66 -38.82
C ARG A 274 -5.25 -10.74 -39.86
N GLY A 275 -6.51 -10.96 -40.22
CA GLY A 275 -7.21 -10.18 -41.25
C GLY A 275 -7.35 -8.70 -40.89
N CYS A 276 -7.65 -8.39 -39.63
CA CYS A 276 -7.83 -7.02 -39.16
C CYS A 276 -6.60 -6.47 -38.41
N HIS A 277 -5.68 -7.33 -37.95
CA HIS A 277 -4.51 -6.93 -37.15
C HIS A 277 -3.18 -7.55 -37.64
N PRO A 278 -2.72 -7.20 -38.85
CA PRO A 278 -1.52 -7.80 -39.45
C PRO A 278 -0.22 -7.40 -38.74
N ALA A 279 -0.14 -6.17 -38.20
CA ALA A 279 1.06 -5.69 -37.49
C ALA A 279 1.25 -6.40 -36.14
N GLN A 280 0.17 -6.57 -35.38
CA GLN A 280 0.14 -7.25 -34.10
C GLN A 280 0.40 -8.75 -34.28
N THR A 281 -0.16 -9.35 -35.33
CA THR A 281 0.09 -10.75 -35.67
C THR A 281 1.57 -11.01 -35.94
N ARG A 282 2.26 -10.15 -36.70
CA ARG A 282 3.71 -10.26 -36.95
C ARG A 282 4.54 -10.19 -35.67
N LYS A 283 4.21 -9.28 -34.75
CA LYS A 283 4.86 -9.19 -33.43
C LYS A 283 4.58 -10.41 -32.55
N TRP A 284 3.37 -10.94 -32.61
CA TRP A 284 3.01 -12.11 -31.81
C TRP A 284 3.71 -13.38 -32.31
N GLN A 285 3.81 -13.55 -33.63
CA GLN A 285 4.50 -14.69 -34.28
C GLN A 285 5.99 -14.79 -33.91
N SER A 286 6.67 -13.67 -33.66
CA SER A 286 8.06 -13.67 -33.21
C SER A 286 8.24 -13.94 -31.71
N SER A 287 7.15 -14.05 -30.96
CA SER A 287 7.20 -14.34 -29.52
C SER A 287 7.24 -15.85 -29.26
N LYS A 288 7.82 -16.24 -28.12
CA LYS A 288 7.82 -17.63 -27.64
C LYS A 288 6.41 -18.22 -27.46
N HIS A 289 5.38 -17.38 -27.35
CA HIS A 289 4.00 -17.82 -27.19
C HIS A 289 3.38 -18.35 -28.50
N ALA A 290 3.89 -17.94 -29.67
CA ALA A 290 3.36 -18.41 -30.94
C ALA A 290 3.72 -19.88 -31.24
N SER A 291 4.79 -20.38 -30.62
CA SER A 291 5.24 -21.77 -30.73
C SER A 291 4.95 -22.62 -29.48
N ALA A 292 4.27 -22.06 -28.48
CA ALA A 292 4.05 -22.73 -27.19
C ALA A 292 3.17 -23.98 -27.27
N PHE A 293 2.40 -24.15 -28.35
CA PHE A 293 1.51 -25.29 -28.60
C PHE A 293 2.02 -26.20 -29.73
N LEU A 294 3.27 -26.05 -30.16
CA LEU A 294 3.92 -26.89 -31.18
C LEU A 294 4.68 -28.10 -30.59
N THR A 295 4.42 -28.46 -29.33
CA THR A 295 4.94 -29.69 -28.71
C THR A 295 4.08 -30.89 -29.04
#